data_AF-A0A6B8KIM8-F1
#
_entry.id   AF-A0A6B8KIM8-F1
#
_cell.length_a   1.000
_cell.length_b   1.000
_cell.length_c   1.000
_cell.angle_alpha   90.00
_cell.angle_beta   90.00
_cell.angle_gamma   90.00
#
_symmetry.space_group_name_H-M   'P 1'
#
loop_
_entity.id
_entity.type
_entity.pdbx_description
1 polymer ?
#
loop_
_entity_poly.entity_id
_entity_poly.type
_entity_poly.pdbx_seq_one_letter_code
_entity_poly.pdbx_strand_id
1 'polypeptide(L)'
;MAGAGHQVRRTVMENSRSIPAIIADLLEQASTLLQTEASLARAELSENLESIAAGLAMLVVGAALLIPGLVVLLQACAAAVTAAGLPDYWSLAIFGGGVFVLGLIFMSVGRRRMKLSNLKPRKTIDELDRDVALAKQQMMGTMHAKTQRAA
;
A
#
# COMPACT_ATOMS: atom_id res chain seq x y z
N MET A 1 6.63 -11.73 83.61
CA MET A 1 5.61 -12.56 82.91
C MET A 1 4.81 -11.67 81.98
N ALA A 2 4.59 -12.16 80.76
CA ALA A 2 3.60 -11.74 79.75
C ALA A 2 3.72 -10.34 79.11
N GLY A 3 4.01 -10.34 77.81
CA GLY A 3 3.86 -9.18 76.93
C GLY A 3 4.38 -9.38 75.51
N ALA A 4 4.36 -10.62 75.00
CA ALA A 4 4.70 -10.92 73.61
C ALA A 4 3.44 -10.84 72.73
N GLY A 5 3.54 -10.09 71.64
CA GLY A 5 2.62 -10.18 70.52
C GLY A 5 1.65 -9.01 70.43
N HIS A 6 1.93 -8.04 69.56
CA HIS A 6 0.87 -7.48 68.69
C HIS A 6 1.33 -6.54 67.56
N GLN A 7 2.45 -6.77 66.87
CA GLN A 7 2.79 -5.92 65.70
C GLN A 7 3.23 -6.68 64.45
N VAL A 8 2.66 -7.87 64.20
CA VAL A 8 2.76 -8.56 62.90
C VAL A 8 1.55 -8.26 62.00
N ARG A 9 0.63 -7.39 62.42
CA ARG A 9 -0.55 -7.01 61.61
C ARG A 9 -0.28 -5.76 60.76
N ARG A 10 0.83 -5.74 60.01
CA ARG A 10 1.01 -4.78 58.93
C ARG A 10 0.23 -5.29 57.72
N THR A 11 -1.06 -4.96 57.73
CA THR A 11 -1.93 -4.77 56.56
C THR A 11 -1.40 -5.39 55.26
N VAL A 12 -1.53 -6.71 55.14
CA VAL A 12 -2.00 -7.32 53.90
C VAL A 12 -3.47 -6.92 53.79
N MET A 13 -3.72 -5.63 53.56
CA MET A 13 -4.94 -5.22 52.89
C MET A 13 -4.76 -5.80 51.51
N GLU A 14 -5.45 -6.93 51.29
CA GLU A 14 -5.66 -7.57 50.01
C GLU A 14 -5.57 -6.56 48.87
N ASN A 15 -4.40 -6.55 48.23
CA ASN A 15 -4.29 -6.17 46.84
C ASN A 15 -4.93 -7.29 46.01
N SER A 16 -6.20 -7.58 46.28
CA SER A 16 -7.08 -8.32 45.39
C SER A 16 -7.37 -7.38 44.24
N ARG A 17 -6.33 -7.14 43.40
CA ARG A 17 -6.53 -6.72 42.01
C ARG A 17 -7.51 -7.74 41.46
N SER A 18 -8.76 -7.34 41.42
CA SER A 18 -9.83 -8.21 40.97
C SER A 18 -9.48 -8.58 39.52
N ILE A 19 -9.57 -9.86 39.17
CA ILE A 19 -9.31 -10.36 37.80
C ILE A 19 -9.96 -9.48 36.71
N PRO A 20 -11.18 -8.92 36.91
CA PRO A 20 -11.76 -7.93 35.99
C PRO A 20 -10.92 -6.68 35.75
N ALA A 21 -10.23 -6.15 36.76
CA ALA A 21 -9.40 -4.95 36.64
C ALA A 21 -8.12 -5.20 35.84
N ILE A 22 -7.53 -6.40 35.94
CA ILE A 22 -6.37 -6.79 35.13
C ILE A 22 -6.77 -6.93 33.65
N ILE A 23 -7.93 -7.54 33.37
CA ILE A 23 -8.46 -7.66 32.01
C ILE A 23 -8.76 -6.27 31.41
N ALA A 24 -9.31 -5.35 32.20
CA ALA A 24 -9.53 -3.97 31.77
C ALA A 24 -8.21 -3.25 31.43
N ASP A 25 -7.19 -3.35 32.28
CA ASP A 25 -5.84 -2.79 32.05
C ASP A 25 -5.21 -3.33 30.75
N LEU A 26 -5.35 -4.64 30.48
CA LEU A 26 -4.84 -5.29 29.27
C LEU A 26 -5.55 -4.82 28.00
N LEU A 27 -6.87 -4.66 28.04
CA LEU A 27 -7.65 -4.14 26.91
C LEU A 27 -7.30 -2.68 26.61
N GLU A 28 -7.11 -1.88 27.65
CA GLU A 28 -6.70 -0.48 27.51
C GLU A 28 -5.29 -0.36 26.90
N GLN A 29 -4.34 -1.18 27.37
CA GLN A 29 -2.99 -1.24 26.80
C GLN A 29 -3.00 -1.74 25.35
N ALA A 30 -3.77 -2.79 25.04
CA ALA A 30 -3.92 -3.28 23.67
C ALA A 30 -4.52 -2.22 22.74
N SER A 31 -5.54 -1.49 23.21
CA SER A 31 -6.15 -0.39 22.44
C SER A 31 -5.18 0.76 22.19
N THR A 32 -4.31 1.05 23.17
CA THR A 32 -3.28 2.09 23.07
C THR A 32 -2.18 1.69 22.09
N LEU A 33 -1.77 0.41 22.10
CA LEU A 33 -0.81 -0.14 21.14
C LEU A 33 -1.35 -0.06 19.71
N LEU A 34 -2.60 -0.48 19.51
CA LEU A 34 -3.25 -0.42 18.19
C LEU A 34 -3.38 1.01 17.67
N GLN A 35 -3.72 1.97 18.53
CA GLN A 35 -3.78 3.39 18.14
C GLN A 35 -2.39 3.91 17.75
N THR A 36 -1.35 3.47 18.45
CA THR A 36 0.04 3.87 18.18
C THR A 36 0.56 3.25 16.89
N GLU A 37 0.31 1.97 16.65
CA GLU A 37 0.72 1.29 15.42
C GLU A 37 -0.06 1.82 14.21
N ALA A 38 -1.35 2.14 14.39
CA ALA A 38 -2.15 2.82 13.37
C ALA A 38 -1.64 4.24 13.08
N SER A 39 -1.22 5.01 14.09
CA SER A 39 -0.68 6.36 13.87
C SER A 39 0.69 6.31 13.18
N LEU A 40 1.54 5.34 13.53
CA LEU A 40 2.82 5.12 12.87
C LEU A 40 2.65 4.65 11.42
N ALA A 41 1.77 3.66 11.18
CA ALA A 41 1.46 3.19 9.84
C ALA A 41 0.90 4.32 8.97
N ARG A 42 0.06 5.20 9.52
CA ARG A 42 -0.44 6.40 8.81
C ARG A 42 0.68 7.40 8.53
N ALA A 43 1.61 7.60 9.45
CA ALA A 43 2.74 8.50 9.26
C ALA A 43 3.65 7.99 8.12
N GLU A 44 4.02 6.71 8.15
CA GLU A 44 4.84 6.08 7.11
C GLU A 44 4.11 6.07 5.75
N LEU A 45 2.80 5.84 5.73
CA LEU A 45 2.01 5.96 4.50
C LEU A 45 2.02 7.39 3.97
N SER A 46 1.90 8.39 4.84
CA SER A 46 1.91 9.81 4.44
C SER A 46 3.26 10.23 3.89
N GLU A 47 4.36 9.81 4.52
CA GLU A 47 5.72 10.08 4.04
C GLU A 47 5.97 9.41 2.68
N ASN A 48 5.54 8.15 2.51
CA ASN A 48 5.59 7.45 1.23
C ASN A 48 4.76 8.16 0.15
N LEU A 49 3.56 8.64 0.49
CA LEU A 49 2.70 9.38 -0.43
C LEU A 49 3.29 10.73 -0.84
N GLU A 50 3.92 11.45 0.09
CA GLU A 50 4.58 12.72 -0.20
C GLU A 50 5.77 12.54 -1.14
N SER A 51 6.59 11.51 -0.91
CA SER A 51 7.67 11.08 -1.81
C SER A 51 7.15 10.75 -3.21
N ILE A 52 6.08 9.96 -3.32
CA ILE A 52 5.46 9.61 -4.61
C ILE A 52 4.90 10.86 -5.28
N ALA A 53 4.24 11.75 -4.53
CA ALA A 53 3.67 13.00 -5.05
C ALA A 53 4.77 13.93 -5.59
N ALA A 54 5.87 14.09 -4.86
CA ALA A 54 7.02 14.87 -5.30
C ALA A 54 7.65 14.27 -6.57
N GLY A 55 7.81 12.93 -6.62
CA GLY A 55 8.28 12.23 -7.82
C GLY A 55 7.37 12.43 -9.03
N LEU A 56 6.06 12.33 -8.84
CA LEU A 56 5.07 12.58 -9.90
C LEU A 56 5.10 14.04 -10.35
N ALA A 57 5.23 15.00 -9.43
CA ALA A 57 5.35 16.41 -9.77
C ALA A 57 6.59 16.68 -10.63
N MET A 58 7.75 16.10 -10.27
CA MET A 58 8.96 16.19 -11.09
C MET A 58 8.79 15.57 -12.48
N LEU A 59 8.10 14.42 -12.58
CA LEU A 59 7.80 13.81 -13.88
C LEU A 59 6.91 14.71 -14.75
N VAL A 60 5.89 15.33 -14.16
CA VAL A 60 4.98 16.24 -14.89
C VAL A 60 5.73 17.48 -15.37
N VAL A 61 6.52 18.12 -14.51
CA VAL A 61 7.33 19.30 -14.88
C VAL A 61 8.37 18.93 -15.93
N GLY A 62 9.05 17.80 -15.75
CA GLY A 62 10.02 17.29 -16.72
C GLY A 62 9.38 17.01 -18.09
N ALA A 63 8.21 16.36 -18.12
CA ALA A 63 7.47 16.13 -19.36
C ALA A 63 7.03 17.44 -20.01
N ALA A 64 6.55 18.41 -19.22
CA ALA A 64 6.15 19.73 -19.71
C ALA A 64 7.29 20.49 -20.40
N LEU A 65 8.54 20.27 -19.98
CA LEU A 65 9.73 20.85 -20.60
C LEU A 65 10.26 20.00 -21.78
N LEU A 66 10.30 18.68 -21.61
CA LEU A 66 10.84 17.76 -22.63
C LEU A 66 9.98 17.70 -23.89
N ILE A 67 8.65 17.74 -23.77
CA ILE A 67 7.75 17.67 -24.92
C ILE A 67 8.00 18.82 -25.92
N PRO A 68 7.93 20.11 -25.54
CA PRO A 68 8.22 21.20 -26.47
C PRO A 68 9.69 21.21 -26.92
N GLY A 69 10.63 20.88 -26.03
CA GLY A 69 12.05 20.77 -26.39
C GLY A 69 12.30 19.71 -27.47
N LEU A 70 11.66 18.54 -27.36
CA LEU A 70 11.74 17.48 -28.35
C LEU A 70 11.10 17.92 -29.68
N VAL A 71 9.97 18.64 -29.65
CA VAL A 71 9.36 19.19 -30.87
C VAL A 71 10.33 20.13 -31.60
N VAL A 72 10.95 21.07 -30.88
CA VAL A 72 11.94 21.99 -31.46
C VAL A 72 13.15 21.22 -32.01
N LEU A 73 13.63 20.20 -31.30
CA LEU A 73 14.75 19.39 -31.76
C LEU A 73 14.42 18.60 -33.04
N LEU A 74 13.23 18.02 -33.12
CA LEU A 74 12.77 17.31 -34.33
C LEU A 74 12.61 18.27 -35.52
N GLN A 75 12.11 19.49 -35.29
CA GLN A 75 12.06 20.53 -36.31
C GLN A 75 13.47 20.92 -36.79
N ALA A 76 14.43 21.05 -35.88
CA ALA A 76 15.82 21.32 -36.22
C ALA A 76 16.45 20.18 -37.06
N CYS A 77 16.20 18.92 -36.71
CA CYS A 77 16.63 17.77 -37.49
C CYS A 77 15.99 17.74 -38.88
N ALA A 78 14.68 17.99 -38.97
CA ALA A 78 13.98 18.07 -40.24
C ALA A 78 14.56 19.19 -41.12
N ALA A 79 14.77 20.39 -40.57
CA ALA A 79 15.36 21.52 -41.26
C ALA A 79 16.79 21.22 -41.76
N ALA A 80 17.60 20.51 -40.97
CA ALA A 80 18.94 20.09 -41.38
C ALA A 80 18.91 19.14 -42.59
N VAL A 81 17.97 18.19 -42.62
CA VAL A 81 17.78 17.29 -43.77
C VAL A 81 17.21 18.04 -44.97
N THR A 82 16.33 19.00 -44.75
CA THR A 82 15.82 19.87 -45.82
C THR A 82 16.96 20.67 -46.45
N ALA A 83 17.88 21.21 -45.65
CA ALA A 83 19.07 21.91 -46.12
C ALA A 83 20.03 21.00 -46.92
N ALA A 84 20.00 19.68 -46.69
CA ALA A 84 20.77 18.69 -47.45
C ALA A 84 20.12 18.34 -48.81
N GLY A 85 18.99 18.95 -49.17
CA GLY A 85 18.35 18.83 -50.48
C GLY A 85 17.08 17.99 -50.50
N LEU A 86 16.62 17.49 -49.35
CA LEU A 86 15.32 16.80 -49.29
C LEU A 86 14.18 17.83 -49.19
N PRO A 87 13.02 17.61 -49.84
CA PRO A 87 11.89 18.51 -49.67
C PRO A 87 11.37 18.52 -48.23
N ASP A 88 10.95 19.71 -47.77
CA ASP A 88 10.56 19.95 -46.37
C ASP A 88 9.50 18.99 -45.84
N TYR A 89 8.49 18.71 -46.66
CA TYR A 89 7.40 17.80 -46.31
C TYR A 89 7.87 16.36 -46.06
N TRP A 90 8.89 15.87 -46.80
CA TRP A 90 9.45 14.54 -46.59
C TRP A 90 10.31 14.49 -45.32
N SER A 91 11.10 15.53 -45.06
CA SER A 91 11.90 15.65 -43.83
C SER A 91 11.01 15.57 -42.59
N LEU A 92 9.96 16.38 -42.54
CA LEU A 92 9.00 16.42 -41.44
C LEU A 92 8.26 15.07 -41.28
N ALA A 93 7.85 14.45 -42.40
CA ALA A 93 7.16 13.17 -42.38
C ALA A 93 8.03 12.03 -41.80
N ILE A 94 9.33 12.01 -42.11
CA ILE A 94 10.25 10.98 -41.62
C ILE A 94 10.44 11.10 -40.10
N PHE A 95 10.80 12.29 -39.61
CA PHE A 95 11.05 12.48 -38.17
C PHE A 95 9.76 12.41 -37.35
N GLY A 96 8.70 13.09 -37.82
CA GLY A 96 7.39 13.05 -37.17
C GLY A 96 6.79 11.65 -37.18
N GLY A 97 6.82 10.98 -38.33
CA GLY A 97 6.34 9.60 -38.48
C GLY A 97 7.15 8.60 -37.65
N GLY A 98 8.48 8.74 -37.63
CA GLY A 98 9.36 7.88 -36.84
C GLY A 98 9.07 7.97 -35.34
N VAL A 99 8.96 9.20 -34.80
CA VAL A 99 8.62 9.40 -33.38
C VAL A 99 7.19 8.95 -33.08
N PHE A 100 6.24 9.14 -34.00
CA PHE A 100 4.88 8.64 -33.85
C PHE A 100 4.82 7.11 -33.73
N VAL A 101 5.52 6.38 -34.62
CA VAL A 101 5.61 4.91 -34.57
C VAL A 101 6.26 4.44 -33.26
N LEU A 102 7.36 5.08 -32.84
CA LEU A 102 7.98 4.79 -31.54
C LEU A 102 6.99 5.02 -30.39
N GLY A 103 6.23 6.11 -30.42
CA GLY A 103 5.19 6.41 -29.43
C GLY A 103 4.11 5.32 -29.35
N LEU A 104 3.64 4.81 -30.50
CA LEU A 104 2.69 3.70 -30.54
C LEU A 104 3.24 2.41 -29.93
N ILE A 105 4.53 2.12 -30.16
CA ILE A 105 5.22 0.96 -29.57
C ILE A 105 5.28 1.11 -28.05
N PHE A 106 5.78 2.24 -27.54
CA PHE A 106 5.87 2.50 -26.10
C PHE A 106 4.49 2.47 -25.44
N MET A 107 3.48 3.08 -26.04
CA MET A 107 2.11 3.04 -25.52
C MET A 107 1.55 1.61 -25.48
N SER A 108 1.87 0.78 -26.46
CA SER A 108 1.44 -0.62 -26.50
C SER A 108 2.16 -1.47 -25.45
N VAL A 109 3.48 -1.29 -25.29
CA VAL A 109 4.27 -1.96 -24.25
C VAL A 109 3.84 -1.52 -22.85
N GLY A 110 3.66 -0.21 -22.63
CA GLY A 110 3.21 0.37 -21.37
C GLY A 110 1.86 -0.17 -20.93
N ARG A 111 0.87 -0.18 -21.84
CA ARG A 111 -0.45 -0.78 -21.57
C ARG A 111 -0.37 -2.26 -21.20
N ARG A 112 0.53 -3.03 -21.84
CA ARG A 112 0.75 -4.44 -21.49
C ARG A 112 1.37 -4.59 -20.10
N ARG A 113 2.38 -3.79 -19.76
CA ARG A 113 3.02 -3.83 -18.43
C ARG A 113 2.05 -3.45 -17.31
N MET A 114 1.25 -2.40 -17.48
CA MET A 114 0.22 -2.03 -16.50
C MET A 114 -0.86 -3.10 -16.32
N LYS A 115 -1.20 -3.85 -17.38
CA LYS A 115 -2.15 -4.98 -17.30
C LYS A 115 -1.59 -6.22 -16.59
N LEU A 116 -0.27 -6.46 -16.62
CA LEU A 116 0.35 -7.53 -15.84
C LEU A 116 0.55 -7.12 -14.37
N SER A 117 0.76 -5.84 -14.11
CA SER A 117 0.71 -5.24 -12.77
C SER A 117 -0.74 -5.05 -12.31
N ASN A 118 -1.53 -6.12 -12.34
CA ASN A 118 -2.74 -6.16 -11.54
C ASN A 118 -2.30 -6.07 -10.08
N LEU A 119 -2.57 -4.92 -9.48
CA LEU A 119 -2.54 -4.56 -8.06
C LEU A 119 -3.37 -5.48 -7.14
N LYS A 120 -3.74 -6.67 -7.61
CA LYS A 120 -4.29 -7.75 -6.83
C LYS A 120 -3.11 -8.67 -6.47
N PRO A 121 -2.58 -8.63 -5.24
CA PRO A 121 -1.65 -9.66 -4.80
C PRO A 121 -2.35 -11.00 -4.93
N ARG A 122 -2.03 -11.74 -5.99
CA ARG A 122 -2.67 -13.02 -6.33
C ARG A 122 -2.54 -14.02 -5.20
N LYS A 123 -1.47 -13.95 -4.41
CA LYS A 123 -1.27 -14.79 -3.22
C LYS A 123 -2.19 -14.41 -2.06
N THR A 124 -2.32 -13.12 -1.76
CA THR A 124 -3.15 -12.64 -0.64
C THR A 124 -4.64 -12.94 -0.85
N ILE A 125 -5.14 -12.84 -2.09
CA ILE A 125 -6.55 -13.17 -2.37
C ILE A 125 -6.80 -14.67 -2.22
N ASP A 126 -5.88 -15.51 -2.68
CA ASP A 126 -5.98 -16.98 -2.61
C ASP A 126 -5.86 -17.52 -1.18
N GLU A 127 -5.14 -16.80 -0.32
CA GLU A 127 -5.01 -17.09 1.12
C GLU A 127 -6.26 -16.62 1.88
N LEU A 128 -6.78 -15.42 1.59
CA LEU A 128 -8.03 -14.94 2.19
C LEU A 128 -9.23 -15.85 1.84
N ASP A 129 -9.34 -16.32 0.60
CA ASP A 129 -10.43 -17.23 0.19
C ASP A 129 -10.37 -18.57 0.95
N ARG A 130 -9.16 -19.06 1.23
CA ARG A 130 -8.96 -20.29 2.02
C ARG A 130 -9.35 -20.09 3.48
N ASP A 131 -8.97 -18.97 4.08
CA ASP A 131 -9.31 -18.67 5.49
C ASP A 131 -10.83 -18.50 5.68
N VAL A 132 -11.52 -17.86 4.73
CA VAL A 132 -12.98 -17.75 4.73
C VAL A 132 -13.64 -19.13 4.62
N ALA A 133 -13.12 -20.01 3.77
CA ALA A 133 -13.63 -21.37 3.64
C ALA A 133 -13.46 -22.20 4.93
N LEU A 134 -12.31 -22.07 5.60
CA LEU A 134 -12.03 -22.76 6.87
C LEU A 134 -12.90 -22.24 8.02
N ALA A 135 -13.06 -20.91 8.13
CA ALA A 135 -13.93 -20.30 9.13
C ALA A 135 -15.40 -20.75 8.97
N LYS A 136 -15.87 -20.86 7.71
CA LYS A 136 -17.21 -21.36 7.40
C LYS A 136 -17.40 -22.83 7.79
N GLN A 137 -16.38 -23.67 7.58
CA GLN A 137 -16.42 -25.06 8.03
C GLN A 137 -16.45 -25.20 9.55
N GLN A 138 -15.71 -24.37 10.29
CA GLN A 138 -15.75 -24.38 11.77
C GLN A 138 -17.11 -23.94 12.32
N MET A 139 -17.75 -22.94 11.70
CA MET A 139 -19.11 -22.54 12.08
C MET A 139 -20.16 -23.64 11.81
N MET A 140 -20.08 -24.33 10.66
CA MET A 140 -21.00 -25.43 10.35
C MET A 140 -20.75 -26.67 11.21
N GLY A 141 -19.50 -26.95 11.57
CA GLY A 141 -19.13 -28.05 12.46
C GLY A 141 -19.58 -27.82 13.91
N THR A 142 -19.48 -26.58 14.40
CA THR A 142 -19.94 -26.21 15.75
C THR A 142 -21.46 -26.18 15.88
N MET A 143 -22.21 -25.87 14.80
CA MET A 143 -23.66 -26.05 14.78
C MET A 143 -24.08 -27.52 14.88
N HIS A 144 -23.42 -28.43 14.16
CA HIS A 144 -23.73 -29.86 14.22
C HIS A 144 -23.44 -30.47 15.60
N ALA A 145 -22.35 -30.05 16.25
CA ALA A 145 -22.00 -30.52 17.60
C ALA A 145 -23.00 -30.05 18.68
N LYS A 146 -23.64 -28.89 18.49
CA LYS A 146 -24.65 -28.38 19.44
C LYS A 146 -25.99 -29.08 19.30
N THR A 147 -26.38 -29.47 18.08
CA THR A 147 -27.64 -30.19 17.83
C THR A 147 -27.60 -31.62 18.38
N GLN A 148 -26.42 -32.26 18.40
CA GLN A 148 -26.27 -33.64 18.87
C GLN A 148 -26.21 -33.79 20.40
N ARG A 149 -25.95 -32.70 21.14
CA ARG A 149 -25.98 -32.68 22.62
C ARG A 149 -27.35 -32.33 23.21
N ALA A 150 -28.32 -31.97 22.37
CA ALA A 150 -29.67 -31.58 22.78
C ALA A 150 -30.73 -32.66 22.49
N ALA A 151 -30.31 -33.83 21.99
CA ALA A 151 -31.12 -35.04 21.82
C ALA A 151 -30.61 -36.13 22.77
#